data_AF-X1EJL6-F1
#
_entry.id   AF-X1EJL6-F1
#
_cell.length_a   1.000
_cell.length_b   1.000
_cell.length_c   1.000
_cell.angle_alpha   90.00
_cell.angle_beta   90.00
_cell.angle_gamma   90.00
#
_symmetry.space_group_name_H-M   'P 1'
#
loop_
_entity.id
_entity.type
_entity.pdbx_description
1 polymer ?
#
loop_
_entity_poly.entity_id
_entity_poly.type
_entity_poly.pdbx_seq_one_letter_code
_entity_poly.pdbx_strand_id
1 'polypeptide(L)'
;DATAVVVDGMGETGASAIYRLANGQIEEVKRHRGRGSLGFLYGLITDLAGFDQVKGEEWKIMGLAPYGRPDPELAAILARLCRIEGTRLRFADADTIRGVAADLLARRPADAMENGWADLARCGQDLFGTLMDTLVGEAHALAPSDNLVIAGG
;
A
#
# COMPACT_ATOMS: atom_id res chain seq x y z
N ASP A 1 -16.44 -16.80 14.20
CA ASP A 1 -16.42 -16.39 12.79
C ASP A 1 -15.63 -15.12 12.64
N ALA A 2 -14.92 -14.96 11.52
CA ALA A 2 -14.09 -13.81 11.20
C ALA A 2 -13.99 -13.62 9.68
N THR A 3 -13.62 -12.41 9.29
CA THR A 3 -13.22 -12.08 7.93
C THR A 3 -11.72 -11.92 7.90
N ALA A 4 -11.03 -12.57 6.96
CA ALA A 4 -9.60 -12.39 6.79
C ALA A 4 -9.30 -11.66 5.49
N VAL A 5 -8.32 -10.76 5.57
CA VAL A 5 -7.70 -10.12 4.42
C VAL A 5 -6.22 -10.47 4.45
N VAL A 6 -5.74 -11.09 3.38
CA VAL A 6 -4.32 -11.34 3.15
C VAL A 6 -3.85 -10.34 2.10
N VAL A 7 -2.85 -9.52 2.44
CA VAL A 7 -2.24 -8.53 1.55
C VAL A 7 -0.77 -8.83 1.42
N ASP A 8 -0.26 -9.03 0.20
CA ASP A 8 1.13 -9.40 -0.02
C ASP A 8 1.74 -8.59 -1.18
N GLY A 9 3.05 -8.40 -1.13
CA GLY A 9 3.81 -7.65 -2.13
C GLY A 9 3.87 -8.34 -3.48
N MET A 10 3.96 -9.67 -3.53
CA MET A 10 4.02 -10.40 -4.80
C MET A 10 3.62 -11.87 -4.63
N GLY A 11 2.32 -12.17 -4.60
CA GLY A 11 1.83 -13.54 -4.64
C GLY A 11 1.76 -14.08 -6.08
N GLU A 12 2.16 -15.35 -6.30
CA GLU A 12 2.06 -16.04 -7.60
C GLU A 12 0.64 -16.01 -8.20
N THR A 13 -0.39 -15.84 -7.36
CA THR A 13 -1.80 -15.92 -7.73
C THR A 13 -2.60 -14.63 -7.51
N GLY A 14 -2.00 -13.58 -6.91
CA GLY A 14 -2.69 -12.31 -6.62
C GLY A 14 -2.02 -11.52 -5.48
N ALA A 15 -2.26 -10.21 -5.46
CA ALA A 15 -1.67 -9.28 -4.48
C ALA A 15 -2.48 -9.18 -3.18
N SER A 16 -3.76 -9.58 -3.22
CA SER A 16 -4.58 -9.67 -2.02
C SER A 16 -5.72 -10.68 -2.20
N ALA A 17 -6.18 -11.24 -1.08
CA ALA A 17 -7.28 -12.18 -1.03
C ALA A 17 -8.12 -11.98 0.23
N ILE A 18 -9.42 -12.22 0.08
CA ILE A 18 -10.45 -12.10 1.11
C ILE A 18 -10.98 -13.49 1.40
N TYR A 19 -11.04 -13.85 2.68
CA TYR A 19 -11.54 -15.13 3.15
C TYR A 19 -12.62 -14.96 4.20
N ARG A 20 -13.54 -15.92 4.22
CA ARG A 20 -14.52 -16.11 5.29
C ARG A 20 -14.05 -17.26 6.17
N LEU A 21 -13.92 -17.00 7.47
CA LEU A 21 -13.63 -18.02 8.48
C LEU A 21 -14.90 -18.29 9.28
N ALA A 22 -15.52 -19.44 9.05
CA ALA A 22 -16.72 -19.84 9.76
C ALA A 22 -16.71 -21.34 10.02
N ASN A 23 -17.15 -21.76 11.22
CA ASN A 23 -17.26 -23.18 11.59
C ASN A 23 -15.97 -24.00 11.37
N GLY A 24 -14.82 -23.39 11.64
CA GLY A 24 -13.51 -24.03 11.45
C GLY A 24 -13.09 -24.24 9.99
N GLN A 25 -13.81 -23.64 9.03
CA GLN A 25 -13.48 -23.68 7.60
C GLN A 25 -12.93 -22.32 7.14
N ILE A 26 -12.07 -22.36 6.13
CA ILE A 26 -11.53 -21.18 5.44
C ILE A 26 -12.03 -21.23 4.00
N GLU A 27 -12.89 -20.28 3.64
CA GLU A 27 -13.46 -20.14 2.30
C GLU A 27 -12.85 -18.91 1.63
N GLU A 28 -12.23 -19.06 0.45
CA GLU A 28 -11.81 -17.92 -0.37
C GLU A 28 -13.04 -17.27 -1.00
N VAL A 29 -13.30 -16.01 -0.62
CA VAL A 29 -14.44 -15.23 -1.13
C VAL A 29 -14.04 -14.46 -2.39
N LYS A 30 -12.83 -13.91 -2.40
CA LYS A 30 -12.32 -13.14 -3.53
C LYS A 30 -10.80 -13.13 -3.53
N ARG A 31 -10.21 -13.12 -4.74
CA ARG A 31 -8.80 -12.88 -4.97
C ARG A 31 -8.59 -11.78 -5.99
N HIS A 32 -7.79 -10.79 -5.64
CA HIS A 32 -7.39 -9.71 -6.54
C HIS A 32 -6.18 -10.14 -7.34
N ARG A 33 -6.44 -10.50 -8.60
CA ARG A 33 -5.39 -10.86 -9.56
C ARG A 33 -4.90 -9.60 -10.28
N GLY A 34 -3.60 -9.43 -10.37
CA GLY A 34 -3.00 -8.28 -11.03
C GLY A 34 -1.51 -8.15 -10.74
N ARG A 35 -0.84 -7.29 -11.52
CA ARG A 35 0.59 -7.01 -11.36
C ARG A 35 0.89 -5.92 -10.33
N GLY A 36 -0.14 -5.22 -9.85
CA GLY A 36 -0.01 -4.17 -8.84
C GLY A 36 -0.39 -4.71 -7.46
N SER A 37 0.43 -4.37 -6.48
CA SER A 37 0.25 -4.74 -5.06
C SER A 37 0.50 -3.54 -4.16
N LEU A 38 -0.09 -3.55 -2.96
CA LEU A 38 0.24 -2.56 -1.95
C LEU A 38 1.70 -2.66 -1.51
N GLY A 39 2.25 -3.87 -1.43
CA GLY A 39 3.67 -4.05 -1.10
C GLY A 39 4.60 -3.42 -2.15
N PHE A 40 4.31 -3.54 -3.45
CA PHE A 40 5.09 -2.85 -4.48
C PHE A 40 4.98 -1.32 -4.36
N LEU A 41 3.78 -0.80 -4.09
CA LEU A 41 3.58 0.63 -3.86
C LEU A 41 4.40 1.11 -2.66
N TYR A 42 4.40 0.36 -1.57
CA TYR A 42 5.11 0.71 -0.36
C TYR A 42 6.64 0.56 -0.50
N GLY A 43 7.10 -0.46 -1.25
CA GLY A 43 8.50 -0.61 -1.64
C GLY A 43 9.00 0.52 -2.55
N LEU A 44 8.20 0.97 -3.52
CA LEU A 44 8.52 2.15 -4.32
C LEU A 44 8.68 3.41 -3.46
N ILE A 45 7.78 3.63 -2.51
CA ILE A 45 7.88 4.75 -1.55
C ILE A 45 9.14 4.61 -0.70
N THR A 46 9.49 3.39 -0.30
CA THR A 46 10.70 3.07 0.48
C THR A 46 11.95 3.51 -0.26
N ASP A 47 12.09 3.12 -1.52
CA ASP A 47 13.23 3.52 -2.37
C ASP A 47 13.29 5.04 -2.58
N LEU A 48 12.14 5.67 -2.89
CA LEU A 48 12.07 7.10 -3.16
C LEU A 48 12.37 7.96 -1.94
N ALA A 49 12.04 7.47 -0.74
CA ALA A 49 12.37 8.14 0.51
C ALA A 49 13.85 7.99 0.90
N GLY A 50 14.61 7.14 0.21
CA GLY A 50 16.04 6.93 0.45
C GLY A 50 16.41 5.68 1.24
N PHE A 51 15.47 4.75 1.40
CA PHE A 51 15.72 3.43 2.01
C PHE A 51 15.78 2.33 0.94
N ASP A 52 15.94 1.08 1.37
CA ASP A 52 16.14 -0.06 0.46
C ASP A 52 15.06 -1.12 0.65
N GLN A 53 14.10 -1.20 -0.28
CA GLN A 53 13.03 -2.22 -0.23
C GLN A 53 13.58 -3.65 -0.35
N VAL A 54 14.70 -3.85 -1.06
CA VAL A 54 15.29 -5.20 -1.25
C VAL A 54 15.86 -5.72 0.06
N LYS A 55 16.26 -4.83 0.97
CA LYS A 55 16.69 -5.16 2.33
C LYS A 55 15.53 -5.27 3.33
N GLY A 56 14.29 -5.08 2.91
CA GLY A 56 13.14 -5.13 3.81
C GLY A 56 13.04 -3.89 4.71
N GLU A 57 13.45 -2.71 4.23
CA GLU A 57 13.48 -1.48 5.02
C GLU A 57 12.15 -0.70 5.02
N GLU A 58 11.05 -1.31 4.56
CA GLU A 58 9.71 -0.72 4.56
C GLU A 58 9.29 -0.24 5.96
N TRP A 59 9.69 -0.94 7.01
CA TRP A 59 9.41 -0.55 8.39
C TRP A 59 9.98 0.84 8.74
N LYS A 60 11.03 1.31 8.05
CA LYS A 60 11.57 2.66 8.24
C LYS A 60 10.62 3.73 7.73
N ILE A 61 9.84 3.46 6.68
CA ILE A 61 8.79 4.38 6.23
C ILE A 61 7.72 4.53 7.30
N MET A 62 7.25 3.41 7.85
CA MET A 62 6.27 3.44 8.94
C MET A 62 6.82 4.18 10.18
N GLY A 63 8.10 3.97 10.51
CA GLY A 63 8.75 4.64 11.63
C GLY A 63 9.04 6.13 11.38
N LEU A 64 9.29 6.54 10.13
CA LEU A 64 9.62 7.91 9.76
C LEU A 64 8.36 8.76 9.53
N ALA A 65 7.26 8.16 9.08
CA ALA A 65 6.01 8.86 8.74
C ALA A 65 5.48 9.81 9.85
N PRO A 66 5.52 9.47 11.16
CA PRO A 66 5.08 10.38 12.22
C PRO A 66 5.90 11.68 12.33
N TYR A 67 7.13 11.70 11.80
CA TYR A 67 8.02 12.86 11.82
C TYR A 67 7.85 13.75 10.59
N GLY A 68 7.13 13.28 9.56
CA GLY A 68 6.83 14.04 8.36
C GLY A 68 5.57 14.91 8.50
N ARG A 69 5.49 15.93 7.64
CA ARG A 69 4.34 16.81 7.50
C ARG A 69 3.52 16.37 6.28
N PRO A 70 2.18 16.47 6.34
CA PRO A 70 1.34 16.34 5.16
C PRO A 70 1.77 17.37 4.11
N ASP A 71 2.01 16.91 2.89
CA ASP A 71 2.34 17.75 1.74
C ASP A 71 1.30 17.48 0.63
N PRO A 72 0.42 18.44 0.31
CA PRO A 72 -0.61 18.27 -0.71
C PRO A 72 -0.06 17.95 -2.11
N GLU A 73 1.14 18.44 -2.44
CA GLU A 73 1.75 18.20 -3.74
C GLU A 73 2.33 16.79 -3.83
N LEU A 74 3.02 16.31 -2.79
CA LEU A 74 3.46 14.92 -2.72
C LEU A 74 2.28 13.96 -2.72
N ALA A 75 1.23 14.26 -1.96
CA ALA A 75 0.01 13.48 -1.93
C ALA A 75 -0.66 13.40 -3.31
N ALA A 76 -0.75 14.52 -4.04
CA ALA A 76 -1.31 14.55 -5.39
C ALA A 76 -0.48 13.74 -6.40
N ILE A 77 0.84 13.77 -6.27
CA ILE A 77 1.74 12.96 -7.11
C ILE A 77 1.58 11.47 -6.80
N LEU A 78 1.60 11.09 -5.51
CA LEU A 78 1.41 9.71 -5.06
C LEU A 78 0.03 9.14 -5.45
N ALA A 79 -1.02 9.95 -5.40
CA ALA A 79 -2.38 9.55 -5.80
C ALA A 79 -2.49 9.11 -7.28
N ARG A 80 -1.48 9.38 -8.12
CA ARG A 80 -1.42 8.86 -9.49
C ARG A 80 -1.03 7.39 -9.56
N LEU A 81 -0.46 6.81 -8.50
CA LEU A 81 0.00 5.42 -8.45
C LEU A 81 -1.14 4.42 -8.31
N CYS A 82 -2.26 4.83 -7.71
CA CYS A 82 -3.40 3.96 -7.48
C CYS A 82 -4.70 4.75 -7.50
N ARG A 83 -5.77 4.14 -8.01
CA ARG A 83 -7.14 4.67 -7.96
C ARG A 83 -8.07 3.68 -7.31
N ILE A 84 -9.08 4.20 -6.63
CA ILE A 84 -10.16 3.42 -6.05
C ILE A 84 -11.36 3.49 -7.00
N GLU A 85 -11.78 2.34 -7.52
CA GLU A 85 -12.97 2.17 -8.36
C GLU A 85 -14.02 1.35 -7.60
N GLY A 86 -14.92 2.03 -6.88
CA GLY A 86 -15.83 1.39 -5.93
C GLY A 86 -15.03 0.76 -4.79
N THR A 87 -15.07 -0.57 -4.68
CA THR A 87 -14.29 -1.33 -3.69
C THR A 87 -12.96 -1.87 -4.24
N ARG A 88 -12.62 -1.56 -5.49
CA ARG A 88 -11.46 -2.16 -6.17
C ARG A 88 -10.31 -1.17 -6.26
N LEU A 89 -9.11 -1.68 -6.00
CA LEU A 89 -7.86 -0.95 -6.25
C LEU A 89 -7.40 -1.16 -7.68
N ARG A 90 -7.01 -0.07 -8.34
CA ARG A 90 -6.40 -0.04 -9.67
C ARG A 90 -5.04 0.62 -9.59
N PHE A 91 -3.99 -0.16 -9.74
CA PHE A 91 -2.63 0.35 -9.79
C PHE A 91 -2.30 0.86 -11.18
N ALA A 92 -1.46 1.90 -11.22
CA ALA A 92 -1.02 2.53 -12.45
C ALA A 92 -0.10 1.61 -13.27
N ASP A 93 0.00 1.91 -14.57
CA ASP A 93 0.95 1.23 -15.46
C ASP A 93 2.39 1.68 -15.22
N ALA A 94 3.33 0.97 -15.84
CA ALA A 94 4.76 1.21 -15.66
C ALA A 94 5.21 2.60 -16.13
N ASP A 95 4.57 3.17 -17.16
CA ASP A 95 4.89 4.51 -17.65
C ASP A 95 4.48 5.58 -16.63
N THR A 96 3.28 5.45 -16.07
CA THR A 96 2.78 6.33 -15.03
C THR A 96 3.62 6.22 -13.76
N ILE A 97 4.01 5.01 -13.35
CA ILE A 97 4.89 4.78 -12.19
C ILE A 97 6.24 5.47 -12.40
N ARG A 98 6.86 5.34 -13.59
CA ARG A 98 8.12 6.02 -13.92
C ARG A 98 7.97 7.54 -13.86
N GLY A 99 6.88 8.08 -14.41
CA GLY A 99 6.61 9.52 -14.37
C GLY A 99 6.46 10.04 -12.93
N VAL A 100 5.69 9.33 -12.10
CA VAL A 100 5.55 9.66 -10.67
C VAL A 100 6.89 9.63 -9.95
N ALA A 101 7.71 8.59 -10.16
CA ALA A 101 9.02 8.49 -9.54
C ALA A 101 9.92 9.67 -9.94
N ALA A 102 9.93 10.05 -11.22
CA ALA A 102 10.68 11.20 -11.71
C ALA A 102 10.21 12.52 -11.08
N ASP A 103 8.90 12.74 -10.99
CA ASP A 103 8.31 13.94 -10.40
C ASP A 103 8.64 14.07 -8.90
N LEU A 104 8.65 12.94 -8.17
CA LEU A 104 9.05 12.91 -6.76
C LEU A 104 10.55 13.15 -6.60
N LEU A 105 11.39 12.49 -7.40
CA LEU A 105 12.84 12.67 -7.33
C LEU A 105 13.27 14.10 -7.65
N ALA A 106 12.59 14.79 -8.57
CA ALA A 106 12.83 16.20 -8.89
C ALA A 106 12.55 17.15 -7.71
N ARG A 107 11.78 16.70 -6.72
CA ARG A 107 11.37 17.46 -5.52
C ARG A 107 12.09 17.00 -4.26
N ARG A 108 12.95 15.99 -4.36
CA ARG A 108 13.61 15.38 -3.21
C ARG A 108 14.47 16.41 -2.46
N PRO A 109 14.26 16.60 -1.15
CA PRO A 109 15.11 17.45 -0.32
C PRO A 109 16.56 16.97 -0.32
N ALA A 110 17.52 17.90 -0.23
CA ALA A 110 18.94 17.57 -0.27
C ALA A 110 19.40 16.70 0.93
N ASP A 111 18.80 16.91 2.10
CA ASP A 111 19.08 16.19 3.35
C ASP A 111 18.37 14.83 3.45
N ALA A 112 17.41 14.56 2.55
CA ALA A 112 16.70 13.28 2.50
C ALA A 112 17.58 12.09 2.08
N MET A 113 18.83 12.31 1.65
CA MET A 113 19.79 11.23 1.41
C MET A 113 20.38 10.66 2.71
N GLU A 114 20.52 11.49 3.75
CA GLU A 114 21.16 11.09 5.01
C GLU A 114 20.12 10.60 6.02
N ASN A 115 18.97 11.28 6.10
CA ASN A 115 17.96 11.05 7.14
C ASN A 115 16.67 10.38 6.62
N GLY A 116 16.58 10.17 5.31
CA GLY A 116 15.33 9.79 4.65
C GLY A 116 14.36 10.97 4.47
N TRP A 117 13.36 10.78 3.60
CA TRP A 117 12.38 11.82 3.27
C TRP A 117 11.10 11.69 4.11
N ALA A 118 11.04 12.38 5.25
CA ALA A 118 9.94 12.23 6.20
C ALA A 118 8.57 12.64 5.64
N ASP A 119 8.49 13.75 4.90
CA ASP A 119 7.23 14.23 4.31
C ASP A 119 6.69 13.24 3.24
N LEU A 120 7.58 12.63 2.46
CA LEU A 120 7.20 11.56 1.53
C LEU A 120 6.74 10.31 2.29
N ALA A 121 7.44 9.91 3.35
CA ALA A 121 7.04 8.78 4.18
C ALA A 121 5.66 9.01 4.81
N ARG A 122 5.38 10.23 5.28
CA ARG A 122 4.07 10.64 5.79
C ARG A 122 2.98 10.49 4.74
N CYS A 123 3.16 11.11 3.57
CA CYS A 123 2.15 11.05 2.51
C CYS A 123 1.97 9.63 1.96
N GLY A 124 3.05 8.85 1.89
CA GLY A 124 3.02 7.45 1.48
C GLY A 124 2.27 6.57 2.46
N GLN A 125 2.48 6.74 3.77
CA GLN A 125 1.74 6.04 4.81
C GLN A 125 0.25 6.38 4.79
N ASP A 126 -0.10 7.67 4.61
CA ASP A 126 -1.49 8.12 4.51
C ASP A 126 -2.21 7.50 3.29
N LEU A 127 -1.52 7.44 2.14
CA LEU A 127 -2.02 6.73 0.96
C LEU A 127 -2.20 5.24 1.23
N PHE A 128 -1.20 4.57 1.80
CA PHE A 128 -1.28 3.15 2.13
C PHE A 128 -2.45 2.84 3.05
N GLY A 129 -2.66 3.64 4.11
CA GLY A 129 -3.80 3.52 5.01
C GLY A 129 -5.13 3.61 4.28
N THR A 130 -5.28 4.60 3.40
CA THR A 130 -6.50 4.77 2.57
C THR A 130 -6.78 3.54 1.69
N LEU A 131 -5.75 2.96 1.10
CA LEU A 131 -5.89 1.75 0.27
C LEU A 131 -6.22 0.51 1.11
N MET A 132 -5.64 0.38 2.31
CA MET A 132 -5.96 -0.68 3.25
C MET A 132 -7.41 -0.58 3.76
N ASP A 133 -7.87 0.61 4.12
CA ASP A 133 -9.26 0.85 4.53
C ASP A 133 -10.24 0.45 3.43
N THR A 134 -9.90 0.71 2.16
CA THR A 134 -10.70 0.29 1.01
C THR A 134 -10.78 -1.24 0.90
N LEU A 135 -9.66 -1.95 1.09
CA LEU A 135 -9.64 -3.42 1.06
C LEU A 135 -10.41 -4.03 2.23
N VAL A 136 -10.26 -3.48 3.44
CA VAL A 136 -11.01 -3.92 4.62
C VAL A 136 -12.51 -3.67 4.44
N GLY A 137 -12.88 -2.51 3.89
CA GLY A 137 -14.27 -2.20 3.55
C GLY A 137 -14.86 -3.17 2.53
N GLU A 138 -14.10 -3.55 1.50
CA GLU A 138 -14.51 -4.58 0.56
C GLU A 138 -14.69 -5.95 1.23
N ALA A 139 -13.75 -6.32 2.10
CA ALA A 139 -13.77 -7.58 2.80
C ALA A 139 -15.01 -7.70 3.70
N HIS A 140 -15.31 -6.65 4.46
CA HIS A 140 -16.51 -6.60 5.29
C HIS A 140 -17.80 -6.66 4.45
N ALA A 141 -17.84 -6.03 3.28
CA ALA A 141 -19.01 -6.08 2.40
C ALA A 141 -19.26 -7.49 1.81
N LEU A 142 -18.20 -8.25 1.51
CA LEU A 142 -18.29 -9.59 0.90
C LEU A 142 -18.40 -10.72 1.94
N ALA A 143 -17.81 -10.54 3.10
CA ALA A 143 -17.90 -11.42 4.25
C ALA A 143 -18.07 -10.56 5.51
N PRO A 144 -19.31 -10.28 5.92
CA PRO A 144 -19.55 -9.49 7.12
C PRO A 144 -19.14 -10.25 8.38
N SER A 145 -18.34 -9.61 9.23
CA SER A 145 -17.98 -10.08 10.56
C SER A 145 -17.49 -8.92 11.42
N ASP A 146 -17.71 -9.00 12.73
CA ASP A 146 -17.15 -8.07 13.72
C ASP A 146 -15.68 -8.37 14.04
N ASN A 147 -15.18 -9.54 13.62
CA ASN A 147 -13.79 -9.94 13.82
C ASN A 147 -13.03 -9.86 12.49
N LEU A 148 -11.91 -9.13 12.48
CA LEU A 148 -11.02 -9.00 11.33
C LEU A 148 -9.67 -9.65 11.62
N VAL A 149 -9.20 -10.48 10.68
CA VAL A 149 -7.83 -11.01 10.65
C VAL A 149 -7.11 -10.37 9.47
N ILE A 150 -5.96 -9.74 9.74
CA ILE A 150 -5.08 -9.20 8.70
C ILE A 150 -3.80 -10.02 8.72
N ALA A 151 -3.37 -10.47 7.54
CA ALA A 151 -2.13 -11.21 7.37
C ALA A 151 -1.44 -10.80 6.05
N GLY A 152 -0.21 -11.29 5.87
CA GLY A 152 0.65 -10.88 4.77
C GLY A 152 1.55 -9.70 5.16
N GLY A 153 2.59 -9.48 4.34
CA GLY A 153 3.74 -8.62 4.65
C GLY A 153 3.48 -7.13 4.56
#